data_AF-A0A946S397-F1
#
_entry.id   AF-A0A946S397-F1
#
_cell.length_a   1.000
_cell.length_b   1.000
_cell.length_c   1.000
_cell.angle_alpha   90.00
_cell.angle_beta   90.00
_cell.angle_gamma   90.00
#
_symmetry.space_group_name_H-M   'P 1'
#
loop_
_entity.id
_entity.type
_entity.pdbx_description
1 polymer ?
#
loop_
_entity_poly.entity_id
_entity_poly.type
_entity_poly.pdbx_seq_one_letter_code
_entity_poly.pdbx_strand_id
1 'polypeptide(L)'
;MIQKYIISGAPGTGKTTIINALKKKDHYCAEEISRELIAEQISIGGNILPWKDQIAFENKIAHRRYQQYLNSPENCISFFDRSSIDCIAYLNNNKLESTSQINQIIK
;
A
#
# COMPACT_ATOMS: atom_id res chain seq x y z
N MET A 1 -16.74 -7.87 16.40
CA MET A 1 -15.33 -7.58 16.69
C MET A 1 -14.74 -6.98 15.41
N ILE A 2 -14.15 -5.80 15.47
CA ILE A 2 -13.66 -5.07 14.28
C ILE A 2 -12.23 -5.53 14.05
N GLN A 3 -11.96 -6.15 12.91
CA GLN A 3 -10.62 -6.65 12.57
C GLN A 3 -10.13 -6.06 11.26
N LYS A 4 -8.85 -5.67 11.26
CA LYS A 4 -8.12 -5.18 10.11
C LYS A 4 -6.98 -6.16 9.82
N TYR A 5 -6.95 -6.72 8.62
CA TYR A 5 -5.98 -7.73 8.19
C TYR A 5 -5.12 -7.20 7.05
N ILE A 6 -3.81 -7.38 7.17
CA ILE A 6 -2.85 -7.04 6.11
C ILE A 6 -2.46 -8.32 5.38
N ILE A 7 -2.53 -8.30 4.05
CA ILE A 7 -2.01 -9.36 3.18
C ILE A 7 -0.76 -8.80 2.50
N SER A 8 0.42 -9.25 2.94
CA SER A 8 1.73 -8.84 2.42
C SER A 8 2.47 -10.00 1.72
N GLY A 9 3.49 -9.68 0.92
CA GLY A 9 4.30 -10.64 0.16
C GLY A 9 4.78 -10.09 -1.18
N ALA A 10 5.75 -10.71 -1.84
CA ALA A 10 6.34 -10.22 -3.10
C ALA A 10 5.30 -10.08 -4.25
N PRO A 11 5.55 -9.24 -5.27
CA PRO A 11 4.73 -9.23 -6.50
C PRO A 11 4.58 -10.64 -7.10
N GLY A 12 3.43 -10.96 -7.69
CA GLY A 12 3.20 -12.27 -8.35
C GLY A 12 2.84 -13.44 -7.43
N THR A 13 2.78 -13.26 -6.11
CA THR A 13 2.49 -14.36 -5.15
C THR A 13 0.99 -14.68 -4.96
N GLY A 14 0.10 -14.20 -5.83
CA GLY A 14 -1.33 -14.51 -5.76
C GLY A 14 -2.17 -13.72 -4.74
N LYS A 15 -1.61 -12.70 -4.07
CA LYS A 15 -2.35 -11.83 -3.11
C LYS A 15 -3.63 -11.24 -3.71
N THR A 16 -3.54 -10.72 -4.92
CA THR A 16 -4.69 -10.13 -5.64
C THR A 16 -5.82 -11.15 -5.82
N THR A 17 -5.51 -12.43 -6.03
CA THR A 17 -6.51 -13.51 -6.08
C THR A 17 -7.24 -13.66 -4.75
N ILE A 18 -6.52 -13.62 -3.62
CA ILE A 18 -7.11 -13.69 -2.28
C ILE A 18 -7.99 -12.46 -2.01
N ILE A 19 -7.48 -11.25 -2.30
CA ILE A 19 -8.24 -10.00 -2.13
C ILE A 19 -9.52 -10.03 -2.95
N ASN A 20 -9.48 -10.44 -4.22
CA ASN A 20 -10.66 -10.54 -5.07
C ASN A 20 -11.67 -11.57 -4.55
N ALA A 21 -11.21 -12.69 -3.98
CA ALA A 21 -12.09 -13.66 -3.35
C ALA A 21 -12.76 -13.12 -2.07
N LEU A 22 -12.06 -12.29 -1.30
CA LEU A 22 -12.60 -11.62 -0.11
C LEU A 22 -13.61 -10.53 -0.48
N LYS A 23 -13.34 -9.73 -1.51
CA LYS A 23 -14.30 -8.77 -2.08
C LYS A 23 -15.62 -9.45 -2.48
N LYS A 24 -15.55 -10.63 -3.10
CA LYS A 24 -16.73 -11.45 -3.49
C LYS A 24 -17.53 -11.99 -2.30
N LYS A 25 -17.00 -11.93 -1.08
CA LYS A 25 -17.67 -12.31 0.17
C LYS A 25 -18.16 -11.09 0.96
N ASP A 26 -18.30 -9.95 0.30
CA ASP A 26 -18.76 -8.68 0.87
C ASP A 26 -17.87 -8.12 1.99
N HIS A 27 -16.58 -8.49 1.99
CA HIS A 27 -15.60 -7.86 2.88
C HIS A 27 -15.06 -6.58 2.24
N TYR A 28 -14.84 -5.56 3.09
CA TYR A 28 -14.09 -4.38 2.66
C TYR A 28 -12.65 -4.78 2.34
N CYS A 29 -12.19 -4.43 1.14
CA CYS A 29 -10.81 -4.60 0.73
C CYS A 29 -10.29 -3.29 0.13
N ALA A 30 -9.22 -2.76 0.69
CA ALA A 30 -8.59 -1.54 0.20
C ALA A 30 -8.02 -1.73 -1.22
N GLU A 31 -8.10 -0.68 -2.03
CA GLU A 31 -7.66 -0.69 -3.42
C GLU A 31 -6.13 -0.64 -3.57
N GLU A 32 -5.64 -1.09 -4.72
CA GLU A 32 -4.21 -1.18 -4.99
C GLU A 32 -3.59 0.17 -5.39
N ILE A 33 -3.07 0.89 -4.40
CA ILE A 33 -2.50 2.23 -4.56
C ILE A 33 -1.26 2.26 -5.48
N SER A 34 -0.39 1.24 -5.44
CA SER A 34 0.90 1.30 -6.15
C SER A 34 0.74 1.40 -7.66
N ARG A 35 -0.16 0.60 -8.25
CA ARG A 35 -0.48 0.65 -9.68
C ARG A 35 -1.20 1.95 -10.05
N GLU A 36 -2.11 2.41 -9.20
CA GLU A 36 -2.81 3.69 -9.38
C GLU A 36 -1.82 4.87 -9.46
N LEU A 37 -0.91 5.00 -8.48
CA LEU A 37 0.07 6.07 -8.46
C LEU A 37 1.02 6.02 -9.66
N ILE A 38 1.44 4.83 -10.11
CA ILE A 38 2.24 4.68 -11.32
C ILE A 38 1.49 5.22 -12.54
N ALA A 39 0.21 4.85 -12.71
CA ALA A 39 -0.60 5.29 -13.83
C ALA A 39 -0.82 6.82 -13.82
N GLU A 40 -1.12 7.39 -12.66
CA GLU A 40 -1.24 8.85 -12.47
C GLU A 40 0.06 9.58 -12.84
N GLN A 41 1.22 9.08 -12.39
CA GLN A 41 2.49 9.75 -12.63
C GLN A 41 2.93 9.63 -14.08
N ILE A 42 2.65 8.52 -14.75
CA ILE A 42 2.87 8.38 -16.18
C ILE A 42 1.99 9.37 -16.97
N SER A 43 0.70 9.51 -16.62
CA SER A 43 -0.23 10.36 -17.38
C SER A 43 0.12 11.85 -17.29
N ILE A 44 0.69 12.29 -16.17
CA ILE A 44 1.13 13.70 -15.98
C ILE A 44 2.61 13.93 -16.31
N GLY A 45 3.34 12.92 -16.81
CA GLY A 45 4.78 13.03 -17.06
C GLY A 45 5.62 13.23 -15.78
N GLY A 46 5.09 12.81 -14.63
CA GLY A 46 5.71 12.95 -13.33
C GLY A 46 6.91 12.04 -13.09
N ASN A 47 7.53 12.24 -11.93
CA ASN A 47 8.76 11.54 -11.52
C ASN A 47 8.59 10.67 -10.27
N ILE A 48 7.43 10.69 -9.62
CA ILE A 48 7.15 9.86 -8.43
C ILE A 48 6.85 8.43 -8.90
N LEU A 49 7.89 7.75 -9.38
CA LEU A 49 7.84 6.41 -9.94
C LEU A 49 8.92 5.56 -9.27
N PRO A 50 8.71 4.25 -9.06
CA PRO A 50 9.65 3.42 -8.31
C PRO A 50 11.04 3.32 -9.00
N TRP A 51 11.11 3.56 -10.31
CA TRP A 51 12.37 3.56 -11.07
C TRP A 51 12.97 4.96 -11.32
N LYS A 52 12.28 6.05 -10.96
CA LYS A 52 12.80 7.42 -11.12
C LYS A 52 13.12 8.07 -9.77
N ASP A 53 12.19 7.99 -8.83
CA ASP A 53 12.33 8.51 -7.47
C ASP A 53 11.60 7.59 -6.49
N GLN A 54 12.34 6.57 -6.04
CA GLN A 54 11.78 5.56 -5.16
C GLN A 54 11.43 6.12 -3.77
N ILE A 55 12.20 7.06 -3.24
CA ILE A 55 11.94 7.64 -1.91
C ILE A 55 10.62 8.41 -1.95
N ALA A 56 10.43 9.28 -2.94
CA ALA A 56 9.17 10.00 -3.11
C ALA A 56 8.00 9.04 -3.36
N PHE A 57 8.23 7.99 -4.15
CA PHE A 57 7.22 6.97 -4.42
C PHE A 57 6.76 6.27 -3.14
N GLU A 58 7.69 5.70 -2.36
CA GLU A 58 7.35 4.98 -1.14
C GLU A 58 6.74 5.88 -0.06
N ASN A 59 7.17 7.14 0.06
CA ASN A 59 6.51 8.11 0.94
C ASN A 59 5.05 8.34 0.54
N LYS A 60 4.78 8.52 -0.76
CA LYS A 60 3.42 8.76 -1.26
C LYS A 60 2.53 7.52 -1.07
N ILE A 61 3.06 6.33 -1.31
CA ILE A 61 2.36 5.07 -1.06
C ILE A 61 2.06 4.89 0.43
N ALA A 62 3.03 5.10 1.32
CA ALA A 62 2.86 4.97 2.76
C ALA A 62 1.75 5.90 3.28
N HIS A 63 1.72 7.14 2.78
CA HIS A 63 0.67 8.10 3.14
C HIS A 63 -0.71 7.65 2.65
N ARG A 64 -0.86 7.27 1.37
CA ARG A 64 -2.15 6.81 0.84
C ARG A 64 -2.65 5.55 1.54
N ARG A 65 -1.77 4.60 1.87
CA ARG A 65 -2.13 3.38 2.62
C ARG A 65 -2.60 3.72 4.04
N TYR A 66 -1.94 4.68 4.69
CA TYR A 66 -2.38 5.17 5.99
C TYR A 66 -3.78 5.80 5.91
N GLN A 67 -4.06 6.59 4.87
CA GLN A 67 -5.41 7.12 4.64
C GLN A 67 -6.44 6.01 4.42
N GLN A 68 -6.12 4.95 3.66
CA GLN A 68 -7.02 3.80 3.52
C GLN A 68 -7.29 3.10 4.86
N TYR A 69 -6.29 3.01 5.74
CA TYR A 69 -6.43 2.42 7.07
C TYR A 69 -7.31 3.27 8.00
N LEU A 70 -7.17 4.61 7.95
CA LEU A 70 -8.00 5.52 8.73
C LEU A 70 -9.45 5.54 8.23
N ASN A 71 -9.65 5.50 6.91
CA ASN A 71 -10.97 5.57 6.28
C ASN A 71 -11.67 4.20 6.17
N SER A 72 -11.03 3.12 6.60
CA SER A 72 -11.64 1.78 6.54
C SER A 72 -12.85 1.69 7.48
N PRO A 73 -13.93 0.99 7.10
CA PRO A 73 -15.12 0.89 7.94
C PRO A 73 -14.84 0.28 9.31
N GLU A 74 -15.51 0.82 10.33
CA GLU A 74 -15.45 0.32 11.70
C GLU A 74 -16.55 -0.69 12.04
N ASN A 75 -17.38 -1.08 11.07
CA ASN A 75 -18.49 -2.01 11.29
C ASN A 75 -18.29 -3.36 10.62
N CYS A 76 -17.19 -3.56 9.89
CA CYS A 76 -16.90 -4.80 9.19
C CYS A 76 -15.41 -5.18 9.24
N ILE A 77 -15.11 -6.41 8.83
CA ILE A 77 -13.73 -6.83 8.63
C ILE A 77 -13.17 -6.11 7.40
N SER A 78 -11.94 -5.60 7.54
CA SER A 78 -11.22 -4.89 6.49
C SER A 78 -9.93 -5.60 6.11
N PHE A 79 -9.67 -5.75 4.82
CA PHE A 79 -8.45 -6.34 4.28
C PHE A 79 -7.65 -5.32 3.47
N PHE A 80 -6.33 -5.37 3.56
CA PHE A 80 -5.42 -4.45 2.89
C PHE A 80 -4.40 -5.23 2.07
N ASP A 81 -4.29 -4.93 0.77
CA ASP A 81 -3.19 -5.43 -0.07
C ASP A 81 -1.94 -4.59 0.25
N ARG A 82 -1.13 -5.10 1.19
CA ARG A 82 0.02 -4.44 1.82
C ARG A 82 -0.34 -3.31 2.78
N SER A 83 0.65 -2.96 3.60
CA SER A 83 0.62 -1.88 4.59
C SER A 83 1.70 -0.84 4.29
N SER A 84 1.72 0.24 5.07
CA SER A 84 2.82 1.22 5.02
C SER A 84 4.16 0.62 5.49
N ILE A 85 4.15 -0.49 6.24
CA ILE A 85 5.37 -1.22 6.63
C ILE A 85 6.06 -1.83 5.42
N ASP A 86 5.30 -2.27 4.41
CA ASP A 86 5.88 -2.81 3.17
C ASP A 86 6.77 -1.78 2.45
N CYS A 87 6.50 -0.49 2.60
CA CYS A 87 7.34 0.58 2.04
C CYS A 87 8.78 0.53 2.59
N ILE A 88 8.94 0.20 3.88
CA ILE A 88 10.27 0.00 4.48
C ILE A 88 10.97 -1.17 3.81
N ALA A 89 10.27 -2.28 3.56
CA ALA A 89 10.86 -3.45 2.91
C ALA A 89 11.33 -3.14 1.48
N TYR A 90 10.56 -2.36 0.71
CA TYR A 90 10.96 -1.93 -0.64
C TYR A 90 12.17 -0.99 -0.64
N LEU A 91 12.23 -0.03 0.29
CA LEU A 91 13.40 0.84 0.45
C LEU A 91 14.64 0.03 0.83
N ASN A 92 14.51 -0.84 1.84
CA ASN A 92 15.60 -1.70 2.30
C ASN A 92 16.14 -2.62 1.20
N ASN A 93 15.26 -3.18 0.35
CA ASN A 93 15.67 -4.03 -0.78
C ASN A 93 16.60 -3.30 -1.77
N ASN A 94 16.43 -1.98 -1.90
CA ASN A 94 17.27 -1.13 -2.75
C ASN A 94 18.34 -0.38 -1.96
N LYS A 95 18.64 -0.82 -0.72
CA LYS A 95 19.65 -0.24 0.18
C LYS A 95 19.40 1.23 0.50
N LEU A 96 18.14 1.64 0.51
CA LEU A 96 17.70 2.97 0.95
C LEU A 96 17.17 2.89 2.38
N GLU A 97 17.40 3.96 3.15
CA GLU A 97 16.88 4.06 4.51
C GLU A 97 15.40 4.47 4.54
N SER A 98 14.68 4.04 5.58
CA SER A 98 13.31 4.51 5.80
C SER A 98 13.29 6.00 6.16
N THR A 99 12.29 6.71 5.65
CA THR A 99 12.17 8.14 5.89
C THR A 99 11.50 8.44 7.24
N SER A 100 11.72 9.64 7.77
CA SER A 100 11.00 10.12 8.95
C SER A 100 9.47 10.10 8.76
N GLN A 101 8.99 10.39 7.54
CA GLN A 101 7.56 10.36 7.20
C GLN A 101 6.98 8.94 7.33
N ILE A 102 7.64 7.94 6.76
CA ILE A 102 7.22 6.53 6.85
C ILE A 102 7.29 6.06 8.31
N ASN A 103 8.37 6.41 9.01
CA ASN A 103 8.56 6.04 10.42
C ASN A 103 7.51 6.68 11.35
N GLN A 104 6.97 7.85 11.02
CA GLN A 104 5.87 8.47 11.77
C GLN A 104 4.53 7.78 11.54
N ILE A 105 4.27 7.30 10.33
CA ILE A 105 3.02 6.60 9.98
C ILE A 105 2.90 5.24 10.67
N ILE A 106 4.02 4.57 10.92
CA ILE A 106 4.07 3.21 11.45
C ILE A 106 4.07 3.18 12.99
N LYS A 107 4.37 4.30 13.65
CA LYS A 107 4.29 4.42 15.12
C LYS A 107 2.85 4.51 15.59
#